data_AF-A0A9K2KPF9-F1
#
_entry.id   AF-A0A9K2KPF9-F1
#
_cell.length_a   1.000
_cell.length_b   1.000
_cell.length_c   1.000
_cell.angle_alpha   90.00
_cell.angle_beta   90.00
_cell.angle_gamma   90.00
#
_symmetry.space_group_name_H-M   'P 1'
#
loop_
_entity.id
_entity.type
_entity.pdbx_description
1 polymer ?
#
loop_
_entity_poly.entity_id
_entity_poly.type
_entity_poly.pdbx_seq_one_letter_code
_entity_poly.pdbx_strand_id
1 'polypeptide(L)'
;MTDIFTTSKRSFVMSKIHSKETKPEILVRKFLFSQGFRYRKNDKRYAGKPDIVLPKYKTVVFIHGCFWYGHSCNKGHIPKSNTDFWLEKITKNCERDIKNETELEKIGFKVIVVWECELKNKAIGRERLNRLVREIKDAV
;
A
#
# COMPACT_ATOMS: atom_id res chain seq x y z
N MET A 1 20.11 -10.67 -19.54
CA MET A 1 19.25 -9.76 -20.30
C MET A 1 19.33 -8.39 -19.63
N THR A 2 19.77 -7.39 -20.38
CA THR A 2 20.24 -6.10 -19.87
C THR A 2 19.08 -5.20 -19.47
N ASP A 3 19.27 -4.40 -18.41
CA ASP A 3 18.33 -3.36 -18.03
C ASP A 3 18.03 -2.41 -19.20
N ILE A 4 16.77 -1.96 -19.32
CA ILE A 4 16.31 -1.02 -20.35
C ILE A 4 16.97 0.35 -20.15
N PHE A 5 17.43 0.65 -18.93
CA PHE A 5 18.11 1.88 -18.57
C PHE A 5 19.61 1.67 -18.34
N THR A 6 20.40 2.68 -18.69
CA THR A 6 21.77 2.82 -18.20
C THR A 6 21.80 2.93 -16.67
N THR A 7 22.88 2.48 -16.03
CA THR A 7 23.03 2.50 -14.56
C THR A 7 22.73 3.87 -13.94
N SER A 8 23.24 4.96 -14.51
CA SER A 8 22.99 6.33 -14.04
C SER A 8 21.49 6.70 -14.07
N LYS A 9 20.81 6.36 -15.17
CA LYS A 9 19.39 6.58 -15.37
C LYS A 9 18.53 5.72 -14.43
N ARG A 10 18.90 4.46 -14.17
CA ARG A 10 18.22 3.63 -13.16
C ARG A 10 18.40 4.21 -11.76
N SER A 11 19.61 4.62 -11.38
CA SER A 11 19.85 5.26 -10.09
C SER A 11 19.02 6.55 -9.93
N PHE A 12 18.94 7.37 -10.98
CA PHE A 12 18.08 8.56 -10.99
C PHE A 12 16.59 8.21 -10.82
N VAL A 13 16.07 7.23 -11.57
CA VAL A 13 14.67 6.78 -11.44
C VAL A 13 14.39 6.28 -10.02
N MET A 14 15.26 5.44 -9.46
CA MET A 14 15.11 4.93 -8.10
C MET A 14 15.13 6.05 -7.05
N SER A 15 15.94 7.09 -7.25
CA SER A 15 15.99 8.25 -6.35
C SER A 15 14.68 9.06 -6.29
N LYS A 16 13.84 8.97 -7.33
CA LYS A 16 12.53 9.64 -7.42
C LYS A 16 11.39 8.83 -6.81
N ILE A 17 11.63 7.58 -6.43
CA ILE A 17 10.62 6.74 -5.79
C ILE A 17 10.57 7.13 -4.31
N HIS A 18 9.51 7.84 -3.95
CA HIS A 18 9.24 8.21 -2.56
C HIS A 18 8.49 7.09 -1.84
N SER A 19 8.84 6.88 -0.57
CA SER A 19 8.19 5.92 0.33
C SER A 19 6.90 6.45 0.97
N LYS A 20 6.51 7.70 0.69
CA LYS A 20 5.35 8.38 1.26
C LYS A 20 4.75 9.36 0.26
N GLU A 21 3.48 9.69 0.45
CA GLU A 21 2.73 10.63 -0.39
C GLU A 21 2.69 10.20 -1.85
N THR A 22 2.59 8.90 -2.05
CA THR A 22 2.41 8.35 -3.38
C THR A 22 1.04 8.76 -3.96
N LYS A 23 0.92 8.77 -5.28
CA LYS A 23 -0.35 9.08 -5.96
C LYS A 23 -1.55 8.24 -5.45
N PRO A 24 -1.46 6.91 -5.27
CA PRO A 24 -2.57 6.13 -4.71
C PRO A 24 -2.90 6.54 -3.27
N GLU A 25 -1.91 6.83 -2.42
CA GLU A 25 -2.16 7.31 -1.05
C GLU A 25 -2.94 8.61 -1.03
N ILE A 26 -2.53 9.59 -1.82
CA ILE A 26 -3.19 10.90 -1.89
C ILE A 26 -4.64 10.73 -2.37
N LEU A 27 -4.88 9.84 -3.33
CA LEU A 27 -6.20 9.57 -3.89
C LEU A 27 -7.14 8.98 -2.83
N VAL A 28 -6.72 7.91 -2.13
CA VAL A 28 -7.51 7.28 -1.07
C VAL A 28 -7.79 8.28 0.06
N ARG A 29 -6.77 9.04 0.46
CA ARG A 29 -6.88 10.09 1.48
C ARG A 29 -7.91 11.16 1.15
N LYS A 30 -7.86 11.69 -0.08
CA LYS A 30 -8.81 12.72 -0.55
C LYS A 30 -10.22 12.16 -0.58
N PHE A 31 -10.38 10.91 -1.04
CA PHE A 31 -11.67 10.25 -1.07
C PHE A 31 -12.25 10.06 0.33
N LEU A 32 -11.50 9.46 1.27
CA LEU A 32 -11.97 9.26 2.64
C LEU A 32 -12.33 10.58 3.33
N PHE A 33 -11.53 11.63 3.11
CA PHE A 33 -11.84 12.97 3.63
C PHE A 33 -13.15 13.53 3.06
N SER A 34 -13.38 13.36 1.75
CA SER A 34 -14.64 13.79 1.10
C SER A 34 -15.88 13.04 1.62
N GLN A 35 -15.67 11.85 2.17
CA GLN A 35 -16.72 11.02 2.79
C GLN A 35 -16.89 11.31 4.30
N GLY A 36 -16.21 12.32 4.83
CA GLY A 36 -16.33 12.75 6.23
C GLY A 36 -15.48 11.97 7.23
N PHE A 37 -14.62 11.05 6.78
CA PHE A 37 -13.75 10.31 7.69
C PHE A 37 -12.61 11.17 8.21
N ARG A 38 -12.33 11.05 9.52
CA ARG A 38 -11.16 11.64 10.17
C ARG A 38 -10.15 10.54 10.43
N TYR A 39 -8.95 10.69 9.87
CA TYR A 39 -7.88 9.71 9.98
C TYR A 39 -6.56 10.36 10.40
N ARG A 40 -5.67 9.56 10.97
CA ARG A 40 -4.26 9.88 11.15
C ARG A 40 -3.48 9.28 9.98
N LYS A 41 -2.43 9.96 9.52
CA LYS A 41 -1.56 9.50 8.43
C LYS A 41 -0.19 9.12 8.97
N ASN A 42 0.39 8.02 8.48
CA ASN A 42 1.76 7.58 8.80
C ASN A 42 2.03 7.56 10.31
N ASP A 43 1.10 7.02 11.09
CA ASP A 43 1.18 7.04 12.55
C ASP A 43 2.21 6.03 13.04
N LYS A 44 3.29 6.53 13.63
CA LYS A 44 4.43 5.72 14.11
C LYS A 44 4.12 4.88 15.34
N ARG A 45 2.97 5.11 15.99
CA ARG A 45 2.55 4.34 17.18
C ARG A 45 2.14 2.92 16.85
N TYR A 46 1.85 2.64 15.57
CA TYR A 46 1.34 1.37 15.11
C TYR A 46 2.39 0.63 14.27
N ALA A 47 2.40 -0.70 14.38
CA ALA A 47 3.27 -1.58 13.61
C ALA A 47 3.10 -1.32 12.10
N GLY A 48 4.21 -1.34 11.36
CA GLY A 48 4.19 -1.06 9.92
C GLY A 48 3.97 0.39 9.49
N LYS A 49 3.73 1.33 10.42
CA LYS A 49 3.41 2.75 10.13
C LYS A 49 2.29 2.87 9.08
N PRO A 50 1.05 2.48 9.42
CA PRO A 50 -0.04 2.43 8.46
C PRO A 50 -0.25 3.79 7.78
N ASP A 51 -0.56 3.75 6.48
CA ASP A 51 -0.78 4.94 5.67
C ASP A 51 -1.95 5.76 6.23
N ILE A 52 -3.01 5.06 6.65
CA ILE A 52 -4.23 5.65 7.18
C ILE A 52 -4.68 4.86 8.41
N VAL A 53 -4.85 5.56 9.53
CA VAL A 53 -5.40 5.00 10.76
C VAL A 53 -6.70 5.71 11.09
N LEU A 54 -7.75 4.93 11.37
CA LEU A 54 -9.09 5.38 11.72
C LEU A 54 -9.43 4.90 13.15
N PRO A 55 -8.99 5.61 14.21
CA PRO A 55 -9.15 5.15 15.59
C PRO A 55 -10.62 4.95 15.98
N LYS A 56 -11.54 5.79 15.49
CA LYS A 56 -12.98 5.70 15.76
C LYS A 56 -13.58 4.36 15.32
N TYR A 57 -13.07 3.82 14.21
CA TYR A 57 -13.57 2.58 13.59
C TYR A 57 -12.65 1.39 13.88
N LYS A 58 -11.65 1.57 14.77
CA LYS A 58 -10.56 0.60 15.01
C LYS A 58 -10.04 -0.02 13.71
N THR A 59 -9.86 0.78 12.67
CA THR A 59 -9.47 0.29 11.33
C THR A 59 -8.17 0.95 10.89
N VAL A 60 -7.29 0.17 10.28
CA VAL A 60 -6.06 0.62 9.63
C VAL A 60 -6.09 0.24 8.16
N VAL A 61 -5.64 1.14 7.29
CA VAL A 61 -5.60 0.92 5.85
C VAL A 61 -4.16 1.05 5.38
N PHE A 62 -3.67 -0.01 4.73
CA PHE A 62 -2.39 -0.03 4.03
C PHE A 62 -2.62 0.09 2.53
N ILE A 63 -1.80 0.89 1.87
CA ILE A 63 -1.85 1.12 0.43
C ILE A 63 -0.61 0.51 -0.21
N HIS A 64 -0.75 -0.72 -0.70
CA HIS A 64 0.38 -1.48 -1.24
C HIS A 64 0.62 -1.17 -2.71
N GLY A 65 1.86 -0.83 -3.02
CA GLY A 65 2.36 -0.79 -4.39
C GLY A 65 2.56 -2.20 -4.93
N CYS A 66 1.90 -2.54 -6.04
CA CYS A 66 1.90 -3.90 -6.58
C CYS A 66 3.31 -4.47 -6.83
N PHE A 67 4.26 -3.61 -7.24
CA PHE A 67 5.64 -3.99 -7.49
C PHE A 67 6.40 -4.41 -6.22
N TRP A 68 6.25 -3.67 -5.12
CA TRP A 68 7.04 -3.87 -3.89
C TRP A 68 6.64 -5.09 -3.08
N TYR A 69 5.46 -5.62 -3.37
CA TYR A 69 4.83 -6.74 -2.70
C TYR A 69 4.53 -7.91 -3.66
N GLY A 70 4.99 -7.85 -4.91
CA GLY A 70 4.84 -8.95 -5.88
C GLY A 70 3.40 -9.34 -6.17
N HIS A 71 2.49 -8.38 -6.26
CA HIS A 71 1.07 -8.67 -6.53
C HIS A 71 0.91 -9.39 -7.89
N SER A 72 -0.03 -10.32 -8.00
CA SER A 72 -0.26 -11.14 -9.21
C SER A 72 -0.70 -10.35 -10.46
N CYS A 73 -0.85 -9.03 -10.36
CA CYS A 73 -1.16 -8.15 -11.49
C CYS A 73 0.08 -7.85 -12.36
N ASN A 74 -0.15 -7.32 -13.57
CA ASN A 74 0.91 -6.94 -14.53
C ASN A 74 1.98 -5.98 -13.95
N LYS A 75 1.65 -5.19 -12.91
CA LYS A 75 2.60 -4.29 -12.25
C LYS A 75 3.45 -4.94 -11.15
N GLY A 76 3.07 -6.11 -10.65
CA GLY A 76 3.82 -6.84 -9.63
C GLY A 76 4.83 -7.84 -10.22
N HIS A 77 5.15 -7.73 -11.50
CA HIS A 77 6.14 -8.60 -12.12
C HIS A 77 7.53 -8.37 -11.52
N ILE A 78 8.24 -9.48 -11.33
CA ILE A 78 9.62 -9.45 -10.84
C ILE A 78 10.54 -9.05 -12.01
N PRO A 79 11.44 -8.07 -11.82
CA PRO A 79 12.39 -7.70 -12.86
C PRO A 79 13.27 -8.89 -13.26
N LYS A 80 13.48 -9.10 -14.55
CA LYS A 80 14.39 -10.13 -15.09
C LYS A 80 15.88 -9.86 -14.79
N SER A 81 16.20 -8.70 -14.22
CA SER A 81 17.55 -8.30 -13.82
C SER A 81 17.61 -8.27 -12.29
N ASN A 82 18.65 -8.90 -11.71
CA ASN A 82 18.81 -9.11 -10.28
C ASN A 82 17.59 -9.78 -9.63
N THR A 83 17.09 -10.85 -10.26
CA THR A 83 15.90 -11.60 -9.84
C THR A 83 15.98 -12.03 -8.39
N ASP A 84 17.11 -12.61 -7.98
CA ASP A 84 17.29 -13.19 -6.64
C ASP A 84 17.21 -12.11 -5.57
N PHE A 85 17.85 -10.95 -5.82
CA PHE A 85 17.76 -9.78 -4.95
C PHE A 85 16.32 -9.27 -4.82
N TRP A 86 15.58 -9.18 -5.94
CA TRP A 86 14.20 -8.70 -5.92
C TRP A 86 13.25 -9.69 -5.24
N LEU A 87 13.42 -10.99 -5.50
CA LEU A 87 12.69 -12.05 -4.82
C LEU A 87 12.90 -11.98 -3.31
N GLU A 88 14.15 -11.98 -2.85
CA GLU A 88 14.47 -11.90 -1.42
C GLU A 88 13.92 -10.62 -0.79
N LYS A 89 14.02 -9.49 -1.48
CA LYS A 89 13.50 -8.20 -1.02
C LYS A 89 11.97 -8.18 -0.88
N ILE A 90 11.26 -8.72 -1.87
CA ILE A 90 9.79 -8.80 -1.86
C ILE A 90 9.34 -9.75 -0.75
N THR A 91 9.95 -10.93 -0.63
CA THR A 91 9.64 -11.90 0.42
C THR A 91 9.80 -11.29 1.81
N LYS A 92 10.93 -10.61 2.07
CA LYS A 92 11.16 -9.91 3.35
C LYS A 92 10.14 -8.80 3.63
N ASN A 93 9.63 -8.12 2.60
CA ASN A 93 8.58 -7.12 2.77
C ASN A 93 7.25 -7.78 3.14
N CYS A 94 6.86 -8.85 2.47
CA CYS A 94 5.65 -9.61 2.79
C CYS A 94 5.72 -10.21 4.21
N GLU A 95 6.85 -10.80 4.60
CA GLU A 95 7.04 -11.31 5.96
C GLU A 95 6.92 -10.22 7.03
N ARG A 96 7.47 -9.04 6.76
CA ARG A 96 7.35 -7.89 7.68
C ARG A 96 5.90 -7.43 7.79
N ASP A 97 5.17 -7.40 6.69
CA ASP A 97 3.77 -6.97 6.71
C ASP A 97 2.88 -7.96 7.44
N ILE A 98 3.04 -9.28 7.23
CA ILE A 98 2.31 -10.29 8.03
C ILE A 98 2.55 -10.08 9.53
N LYS A 99 3.77 -9.76 9.96
CA LYS A 99 4.06 -9.44 11.37
C LYS A 99 3.34 -8.16 11.82
N ASN A 100 3.35 -7.11 11.01
CA ASN A 100 2.65 -5.87 11.34
C ASN A 100 1.13 -6.07 11.43
N GLU A 101 0.55 -6.81 10.48
CA GLU A 101 -0.89 -7.13 10.43
C GLU A 101 -1.30 -7.90 11.69
N THR A 102 -0.56 -8.95 12.03
CA THR A 102 -0.86 -9.75 13.23
C THR A 102 -0.71 -8.96 14.53
N GLU A 103 0.23 -8.01 14.63
CA GLU A 103 0.34 -7.11 15.78
C GLU A 103 -0.86 -6.15 15.87
N LEU A 104 -1.31 -5.62 14.74
CA LEU A 104 -2.46 -4.71 14.67
C LEU A 104 -3.77 -5.42 15.04
N GLU A 105 -3.97 -6.63 14.52
CA GLU A 105 -5.12 -7.47 14.83
C GLU A 105 -5.18 -7.84 16.31
N LYS A 106 -4.03 -8.15 16.94
CA LYS A 106 -3.95 -8.41 18.39
C LYS A 106 -4.37 -7.22 19.25
N ILE A 107 -4.15 -5.99 18.79
CA ILE A 107 -4.58 -4.76 19.47
C ILE A 107 -6.06 -4.46 19.17
N GLY A 108 -6.72 -5.29 18.36
CA GLY A 108 -8.13 -5.18 18.01
C GLY A 108 -8.39 -4.20 16.87
N PHE A 109 -7.39 -3.94 16.02
CA PHE A 109 -7.56 -3.18 14.79
C PHE A 109 -7.87 -4.09 13.61
N LYS A 110 -8.88 -3.72 12.82
CA LYS A 110 -9.16 -4.32 11.52
C LYS A 110 -8.17 -3.79 10.49
N VAL A 111 -7.44 -4.69 9.84
CA VAL A 111 -6.50 -4.33 8.77
C VAL A 111 -7.17 -4.43 7.42
N ILE A 112 -7.04 -3.40 6.59
CA ILE A 112 -7.52 -3.39 5.20
C ILE A 112 -6.37 -3.04 4.29
N VAL A 113 -6.14 -3.87 3.27
CA VAL A 113 -5.14 -3.62 2.23
C VAL A 113 -5.83 -3.12 0.96
N VAL A 114 -5.33 -2.01 0.41
CA VAL A 114 -5.76 -1.46 -0.88
C VAL A 114 -4.58 -1.50 -1.84
N TRP A 115 -4.77 -2.16 -2.97
CA TRP A 115 -3.70 -2.32 -3.96
C TRP A 115 -3.69 -1.17 -4.97
N GLU A 116 -2.50 -0.71 -5.35
CA GLU A 116 -2.34 0.36 -6.35
C GLU A 116 -3.05 0.03 -7.69
N CYS A 117 -3.05 -1.24 -8.11
CA CYS A 117 -3.71 -1.65 -9.34
C CYS A 117 -5.22 -1.43 -9.32
N GLU A 118 -5.87 -1.55 -8.16
CA GLU A 118 -7.31 -1.34 -7.99
C GLU A 118 -7.68 0.13 -8.17
N LEU A 119 -6.75 1.04 -7.88
CA LEU A 119 -6.98 2.50 -7.91
C LEU A 119 -6.65 3.14 -9.27
N LYS A 120 -6.08 2.39 -10.22
CA LYS A 120 -5.55 2.96 -11.48
C LYS A 120 -6.65 3.35 -12.47
N ASN A 121 -7.73 2.56 -12.55
CA ASN A 121 -8.86 2.85 -13.43
C ASN A 121 -9.92 3.67 -12.65
N LYS A 122 -10.43 4.76 -13.23
CA LYS A 122 -11.40 5.64 -12.56
C LYS A 122 -12.67 4.91 -12.12
N ALA A 123 -13.17 3.98 -12.94
CA ALA A 123 -14.39 3.22 -12.61
C ALA A 123 -14.12 2.22 -11.48
N ILE A 124 -13.13 1.34 -11.67
CA ILE A 124 -12.74 0.29 -10.71
C ILE A 124 -12.27 0.91 -9.38
N GLY A 125 -11.49 1.98 -9.45
CA GLY A 125 -11.00 2.69 -8.28
C GLY A 125 -12.13 3.27 -7.45
N ARG A 126 -13.17 3.83 -8.08
CA ARG A 126 -14.33 4.36 -7.34
C ARG A 126 -15.12 3.25 -6.67
N GLU A 127 -15.29 2.11 -7.32
CA GLU A 127 -15.93 0.93 -6.73
C GLU A 127 -15.14 0.40 -5.53
N ARG A 128 -13.83 0.20 -5.67
CA ARG A 128 -12.96 -0.24 -4.57
C ARG A 128 -12.99 0.72 -3.39
N LEU A 129 -12.98 2.02 -3.65
CA LEU A 129 -13.07 3.07 -2.62
C LEU A 129 -14.43 3.07 -1.91
N ASN A 130 -15.52 2.87 -2.64
CA ASN A 130 -16.85 2.71 -2.05
C ASN A 130 -16.91 1.46 -1.16
N ARG A 131 -16.32 0.35 -1.60
CA ARG A 131 -16.19 -0.88 -0.80
C ARG A 131 -15.36 -0.63 0.46
N LEU A 132 -14.23 0.08 0.36
CA LEU A 132 -13.40 0.46 1.50
C LEU A 132 -14.22 1.21 2.56
N VAL A 133 -15.07 2.15 2.14
CA VAL A 133 -15.95 2.89 3.06
C VAL A 133 -16.95 1.98 3.77
N ARG A 134 -17.51 0.98 3.09
CA ARG A 134 -18.39 -0.03 3.71
C ARG A 134 -17.60 -0.86 4.72
N GLU A 135 -16.45 -1.39 4.32
CA GLU A 135 -15.57 -2.21 5.18
C GLU A 135 -15.15 -1.48 6.47
N ILE A 136 -14.92 -0.17 6.40
CA ILE A 136 -14.61 0.68 7.56
C ILE A 136 -15.86 0.87 8.45
N LYS A 137 -17.04 1.06 7.86
CA LYS A 137 -18.28 1.28 8.62
C LYS A 137 -18.78 0.00 9.29
N ASP A 138 -18.58 -1.16 8.67
CA ASP A 138 -18.95 -2.47 9.19
C ASP A 138 -18.05 -2.93 10.36
N ALA A 139 -17.01 -2.17 10.70
CA ALA A 139 -16.15 -2.44 11.86
C ALA A 139 -16.72 -1.88 13.19
N VAL A 140 -17.91 -1.27 13.14
CA VAL A 140 -18.69 -0.76 14.28
C VAL A 140 -19.91 -1.64 14.47
#